data_AF-A0A6S6SNH2-F1
#
_entry.id   AF-A0A6S6SNH2-F1
#
_cell.length_a   1.000
_cell.length_b   1.000
_cell.length_c   1.000
_cell.angle_alpha   90.00
_cell.angle_beta   90.00
_cell.angle_gamma   90.00
#
_symmetry.space_group_name_H-M   'P 1'
#
loop_
_entity.id
_entity.type
_entity.pdbx_description
1 polymer ?
#
loop_
_entity_poly.entity_id
_entity_poly.type
_entity_poly.pdbx_seq_one_letter_code
_entity_poly.pdbx_strand_id
1 'polypeptide(L)'
;MPIIKIFFTLLLLSTSWCFSQPTYENYEPQKFFSPNDSDAFFSTQKEELLKKILLNGNTYYMQQDGDLFEEDVATIDEAVFGLKTEVFSFGKSKRLLATKVYPTHQKAFYSNCDYKIKEKKLIPIHKTCGFKYRKNKNRSERIEWEHIVPAWHFGHQLRCWQKGGRMTCRQTNTKFKQMEADMHNLVPAIGEINGDRSNFKYAMIEGEKRLYGKVDMEILFSEKEAEPTEAIYGDIARTYFYMRDRYGLRISKTQEKMFIAWNNLDPVSAWEKKRNKLIKELQGDDNKYVSDYQKIEQLGKITKDIATDFDEVQEELAQQYADILEKFSPVVGGLILLIMTLFTVYRRKREKTKMEKEKIEKGLKVDSTQSKHFMFISLLGDVAISHNDNDEVIIEKVDETNPKQLWTLSKANQKKAYFFIENVDSGKVIEIQDADSNDGAKIIVNKKRKRKNDHQEWKFESSNDKGYVFVLSKWSLNVLDVKYKKTKNGTKLQSFHKKVRGTENQEWEVKKV
;
A
#
# COMPACT_ATOMS: atom_id res chain seq x y z
N MET A 1 -2.56 -67.56 26.29
CA MET A 1 -2.63 -66.71 25.09
C MET A 1 -3.60 -65.56 25.39
N PRO A 2 -3.21 -64.29 25.17
CA PRO A 2 -3.68 -63.16 25.97
C PRO A 2 -4.97 -62.50 25.41
N ILE A 3 -5.92 -62.14 26.29
CA ILE A 3 -6.25 -60.81 26.88
C ILE A 3 -7.16 -59.93 26.01
N ILE A 4 -8.38 -59.75 26.54
CA ILE A 4 -9.40 -58.76 26.15
C ILE A 4 -9.50 -57.71 27.28
N LYS A 5 -9.81 -56.45 26.89
CA LYS A 5 -10.25 -55.26 27.67
C LYS A 5 -9.14 -54.46 28.37
N ILE A 6 -8.74 -53.31 27.81
CA ILE A 6 -9.35 -51.97 27.94
C ILE A 6 -9.31 -51.48 29.40
N PHE A 7 -8.40 -50.55 29.71
CA PHE A 7 -8.67 -49.32 30.49
C PHE A 7 -7.39 -48.47 30.65
N PHE A 8 -7.58 -47.14 30.65
CA PHE A 8 -6.64 -46.07 31.05
C PHE A 8 -5.44 -45.72 30.15
N THR A 9 -5.60 -44.69 29.32
CA THR A 9 -4.83 -43.44 29.53
C THR A 9 -5.55 -42.25 28.89
N LEU A 10 -6.13 -41.43 29.77
CA LEU A 10 -6.60 -40.09 29.49
C LEU A 10 -5.34 -39.19 29.48
N LEU A 11 -4.95 -38.61 28.34
CA LEU A 11 -3.99 -37.50 28.32
C LEU A 11 -4.41 -36.44 27.31
N LEU A 12 -5.19 -35.49 27.84
CA LEU A 12 -5.13 -34.04 27.57
C LEU A 12 -4.94 -33.60 26.12
N LEU A 13 -6.09 -33.32 25.51
CA LEU A 13 -6.37 -32.16 24.66
C LEU A 13 -5.31 -31.05 24.73
N SER A 14 -4.39 -31.00 23.77
CA SER A 14 -3.79 -29.73 23.34
C SER A 14 -4.76 -29.09 22.34
N THR A 15 -5.65 -28.26 22.86
CA THR A 15 -6.40 -27.33 22.02
C THR A 15 -5.38 -26.38 21.39
N SER A 16 -4.99 -26.67 20.15
CA SER A 16 -4.29 -25.70 19.32
C SER A 16 -5.30 -24.62 18.98
N TRP A 17 -5.41 -23.62 19.85
CA TRP A 17 -6.01 -22.34 19.54
C TRP A 17 -5.24 -21.77 18.35
N CYS A 18 -5.77 -21.96 17.15
CA CYS A 18 -5.31 -21.24 15.98
C CYS A 18 -5.77 -19.79 16.16
N PHE A 19 -4.96 -19.00 16.87
CA PHE A 19 -5.11 -17.56 16.90
C PHE A 19 -4.90 -17.04 15.47
N SER A 20 -5.99 -16.73 14.78
CA SER A 20 -5.91 -15.87 13.60
C SER A 20 -5.35 -14.53 14.07
N GLN A 21 -4.09 -14.25 13.76
CA GLN A 21 -3.51 -12.96 14.09
C GLN A 21 -4.21 -11.87 13.26
N PRO A 22 -4.59 -10.74 13.87
CA PRO A 22 -5.23 -9.65 13.16
C PRO A 22 -4.32 -9.15 12.03
N THR A 23 -4.91 -8.86 10.88
CA THR A 23 -4.24 -8.23 9.74
C THR A 23 -3.78 -6.82 10.11
N TYR A 24 -2.65 -6.37 9.54
CA TYR A 24 -2.08 -5.03 9.77
C TYR A 24 -3.10 -3.89 9.59
N GLU A 25 -4.12 -4.10 8.75
CA GLU A 25 -5.17 -3.12 8.48
C GLU A 25 -6.11 -2.84 9.69
N ASN A 26 -6.10 -3.67 10.73
CA ASN A 26 -7.04 -3.57 11.87
C ASN A 26 -6.36 -3.29 13.23
N TYR A 27 -5.10 -2.87 13.26
CA TYR A 27 -4.42 -2.60 14.53
C TYR A 27 -4.58 -1.12 14.92
N GLU A 28 -5.41 -0.84 15.92
CA GLU A 28 -5.44 0.48 16.53
C GLU A 28 -4.14 0.71 17.34
N PRO A 29 -3.51 1.89 17.25
CA PRO A 29 -2.29 2.18 18.01
C PRO A 29 -2.55 2.00 19.51
N GLN A 30 -1.79 1.10 20.14
CA GLN A 30 -1.85 0.91 21.58
C GLN A 30 -1.42 2.19 22.29
N LYS A 31 -2.27 2.68 23.21
CA LYS A 31 -1.92 3.80 24.10
C LYS A 31 -1.15 3.27 25.30
N PHE A 32 0.07 3.74 25.49
CA PHE A 32 0.96 3.34 26.60
C PHE A 32 0.69 4.05 27.93
N PHE A 33 0.00 5.19 27.88
CA PHE A 33 -0.30 6.03 29.05
C PHE A 33 -1.51 6.90 28.77
N SER A 34 -2.18 7.31 29.84
CA SER A 34 -3.39 8.13 29.85
C SER A 34 -3.05 9.61 30.08
N PRO A 35 -3.89 10.57 29.63
CA PRO A 35 -3.76 11.98 30.03
C PRO A 35 -3.79 12.20 31.56
N ASN A 36 -4.32 11.24 32.32
CA ASN A 36 -4.40 11.31 33.79
C ASN A 36 -3.16 10.73 34.49
N ASP A 37 -2.21 10.14 33.76
CA ASP A 37 -0.97 9.67 34.37
C ASP A 37 -0.12 10.89 34.78
N SER A 38 0.35 10.91 36.03
CA SER A 38 1.05 12.05 36.64
C SER A 38 2.29 12.51 35.88
N ASP A 39 2.91 11.59 35.13
CA ASP A 39 4.16 11.82 34.41
C ASP A 39 3.94 12.09 32.91
N ALA A 40 2.67 12.09 32.47
CA ALA A 40 2.25 12.41 31.13
C ALA A 40 1.95 13.91 31.01
N PHE A 41 2.48 14.55 29.98
CA PHE A 41 2.32 15.98 29.73
C PHE A 41 2.20 16.25 28.23
N PHE A 42 1.66 17.41 27.86
CA PHE A 42 1.55 17.78 26.46
C PHE A 42 2.84 18.42 25.98
N SER A 43 3.31 18.02 24.78
CA SER A 43 4.40 18.74 24.17
C SER A 43 3.99 20.19 23.91
N THR A 44 4.89 21.12 24.21
CA THR A 44 4.66 22.57 24.08
C THR A 44 4.42 23.04 22.64
N GLN A 45 4.58 22.14 21.65
CA GLN A 45 4.47 22.45 20.22
C GLN A 45 3.36 21.69 19.49
N LYS A 46 2.94 20.51 19.97
CA LYS A 46 2.07 19.60 19.19
C LYS A 46 0.76 19.21 19.89
N GLU A 47 0.56 19.56 21.17
CA GLU A 47 -0.57 19.06 21.97
C GLU A 47 -0.64 17.52 21.97
N GLU A 48 0.47 16.86 21.61
CA GLU A 48 0.66 15.42 21.67
C GLU A 48 1.05 15.06 23.09
N LEU A 49 0.39 14.04 23.64
CA LEU A 49 0.68 13.54 24.98
C LEU A 49 1.99 12.75 24.98
N LEU A 50 2.92 13.16 25.83
CA LEU A 50 4.23 12.58 26.02
C LEU A 50 4.39 12.07 27.46
N LYS A 51 5.10 10.96 27.63
CA LYS A 51 5.52 10.45 28.95
C LYS A 51 7.01 10.66 29.13
N LYS A 52 7.40 11.26 30.26
CA LYS A 52 8.82 11.41 30.62
C LYS A 52 9.43 10.05 30.98
N ILE A 53 10.58 9.73 30.39
CA ILE A 53 11.35 8.52 30.69
C ILE A 53 12.75 8.94 31.12
N LEU A 54 13.21 8.41 32.25
CA LEU A 54 14.58 8.59 32.72
C LEU A 54 15.40 7.36 32.36
N LEU A 55 16.55 7.57 31.73
CA LEU A 55 17.46 6.50 31.39
C LEU A 55 18.91 6.97 31.50
N ASN A 56 19.68 6.30 32.36
CA ASN A 56 21.09 6.60 32.60
C ASN A 56 21.37 8.09 32.90
N GLY A 57 20.46 8.73 33.65
CA GLY A 57 20.54 10.15 34.00
C GLY A 57 20.02 11.12 32.94
N ASN A 58 19.70 10.65 31.73
CA ASN A 58 19.12 11.48 30.67
C ASN A 58 17.60 11.40 30.66
N THR A 59 16.95 12.50 30.26
CA THR A 59 15.51 12.58 30.08
C THR A 59 15.13 12.37 28.62
N TYR A 60 14.25 11.41 28.37
CA TYR A 60 13.61 11.14 27.09
C TYR A 60 12.11 11.33 27.21
N TYR A 61 11.45 11.42 26.06
CA TYR A 61 10.01 11.59 25.99
C TYR A 61 9.43 10.57 25.02
N MET A 62 8.43 9.82 25.47
CA MET A 62 7.77 8.78 24.67
C MET A 62 6.36 9.21 24.30
N GLN A 63 5.96 8.96 23.07
CA GLN A 63 4.62 9.21 22.53
C GLN A 63 3.64 8.10 22.96
N GLN A 64 2.33 8.36 22.81
CA GLN A 64 1.29 7.40 23.23
C GLN A 64 1.41 6.03 22.55
N ASP A 65 1.96 5.95 21.35
CA ASP A 65 2.16 4.70 20.58
C ASP A 65 3.45 3.94 20.95
N GLY A 66 4.20 4.45 21.92
CA GLY A 66 5.43 3.87 22.42
C GLY A 66 6.68 4.33 21.67
N ASP A 67 6.57 5.23 20.70
CA ASP A 67 7.73 5.78 19.98
C ASP A 67 8.44 6.88 20.78
N LEU A 68 9.69 7.18 20.48
CA LEU A 68 10.47 8.23 21.15
C LEU A 68 10.35 9.57 20.40
N PHE A 69 10.00 10.62 21.14
CA PHE A 69 9.89 11.99 20.63
C PHE A 69 11.28 12.61 20.48
N GLU A 70 11.54 13.23 19.32
CA GLU A 70 12.78 13.96 18.97
C GLU A 70 14.09 13.15 19.00
N GLU A 71 14.01 11.82 19.14
CA GLU A 71 15.19 10.93 19.12
C GLU A 71 15.85 10.84 17.73
N ASP A 72 15.07 11.07 16.69
CA ASP A 72 15.50 10.96 15.31
C ASP A 72 16.22 12.23 14.80
N VAL A 73 16.43 13.25 15.64
CA VAL A 73 17.15 14.47 15.25
C VAL A 73 18.56 14.16 14.74
N ALA A 74 18.87 14.68 13.55
CA ALA A 74 20.15 14.44 12.91
C ALA A 74 21.23 15.37 13.48
N THR A 75 22.11 14.80 14.30
CA THR A 75 23.32 15.45 14.80
C THR A 75 24.57 14.66 14.43
N ILE A 76 25.71 15.35 14.34
CA ILE A 76 27.03 14.75 14.14
C ILE A 76 27.66 14.36 15.49
N ASP A 77 27.22 15.03 16.56
CA ASP A 77 27.59 14.72 17.93
C ASP A 77 26.47 13.98 18.63
N GLU A 78 26.73 12.71 18.91
CA GLU A 78 26.19 12.03 20.08
C GLU A 78 27.35 11.31 20.76
N ALA A 79 27.55 11.63 22.03
CA ALA A 79 28.22 10.74 22.95
C ALA A 79 27.39 9.44 22.99
N VAL A 80 28.10 8.35 22.72
CA VAL A 80 27.59 6.99 22.56
C VAL A 80 26.68 6.63 23.73
N PHE A 81 25.38 6.50 23.48
CA PHE A 81 24.52 5.74 24.37
C PHE A 81 24.91 4.25 24.23
N GLY A 82 25.51 3.69 25.28
CA GLY A 82 25.65 2.26 25.48
C GLY A 82 26.70 1.58 24.60
N LEU A 83 27.86 1.35 25.21
CA LEU A 83 28.92 0.41 24.85
C LEU A 83 29.82 0.80 23.67
N LYS A 84 31.11 0.95 24.01
CA LYS A 84 32.28 0.80 23.12
C LYS A 84 32.36 -0.59 22.45
N THR A 85 31.29 -1.38 22.44
CA THR A 85 31.26 -2.81 22.07
C THR A 85 29.93 -3.32 21.48
N GLU A 86 28.95 -2.48 21.12
CA GLU A 86 27.79 -2.97 20.35
C GLU A 86 28.05 -2.92 18.82
N VAL A 87 27.78 -4.02 18.13
CA VAL A 87 27.98 -4.16 16.67
C VAL A 87 27.09 -3.16 15.91
N PHE A 88 25.86 -2.93 16.38
CA PHE A 88 24.84 -2.09 15.75
C PHE A 88 24.16 -1.16 16.78
N SER A 89 24.10 0.15 16.52
CA SER A 89 23.33 1.11 17.32
C SER A 89 22.79 2.26 16.47
N PHE A 90 21.60 2.76 16.80
CA PHE A 90 20.93 3.81 16.02
C PHE A 90 21.78 5.09 15.91
N GLY A 91 22.35 5.57 17.03
CA GLY A 91 23.23 6.74 17.03
C GLY A 91 24.48 6.56 16.17
N LYS A 92 25.09 5.35 16.15
CA LYS A 92 26.22 5.04 15.27
C LYS A 92 25.81 5.17 13.80
N SER A 93 24.65 4.63 13.43
CA SER A 93 24.11 4.71 12.07
C SER A 93 23.81 6.16 11.65
N LYS A 94 23.12 6.95 12.49
CA LYS A 94 22.88 8.39 12.25
C LYS A 94 24.19 9.14 11.93
N ARG A 95 25.23 8.91 12.75
CA ARG A 95 26.54 9.54 12.56
C ARG A 95 27.23 9.09 11.27
N LEU A 96 27.23 7.80 10.97
CA LEU A 96 27.84 7.27 9.74
C LEU A 96 27.12 7.80 8.50
N LEU A 97 25.80 7.85 8.52
CA LEU A 97 25.02 8.41 7.41
C LEU A 97 25.36 9.88 7.19
N ALA A 98 25.42 10.69 8.26
CA ALA A 98 25.76 12.11 8.18
C ALA A 98 27.19 12.38 7.69
N THR A 99 28.16 11.57 8.13
CA THR A 99 29.60 11.85 7.92
C THR A 99 30.25 11.08 6.77
N LYS A 100 29.65 9.96 6.32
CA LYS A 100 30.23 9.08 5.31
C LYS A 100 29.33 8.85 4.10
N VAL A 101 28.00 8.82 4.26
CA VAL A 101 27.08 8.50 3.16
C VAL A 101 26.58 9.77 2.45
N TYR A 102 25.94 10.68 3.20
CA TYR A 102 25.29 11.87 2.65
C TYR A 102 26.15 13.15 2.47
N PRO A 103 27.46 13.25 2.82
CA PRO A 103 28.21 14.49 2.58
C PRO A 103 28.17 15.01 1.14
N THR A 104 28.07 14.12 0.14
CA THR A 104 28.01 14.49 -1.29
C THR A 104 26.60 14.54 -1.87
N HIS A 105 25.56 14.33 -1.05
CA HIS A 105 24.17 14.30 -1.50
C HIS A 105 23.26 14.83 -0.39
N GLN A 106 23.39 16.12 -0.06
CA GLN A 106 22.68 16.73 1.06
C GLN A 106 21.27 17.17 0.66
N LYS A 107 20.41 16.21 0.31
CA LYS A 107 19.02 16.42 -0.10
C LYS A 107 18.06 15.67 0.83
N ALA A 108 17.06 16.37 1.34
CA ALA A 108 16.02 15.76 2.16
C ALA A 108 15.12 14.86 1.30
N PHE A 109 14.82 13.67 1.80
CA PHE A 109 14.21 12.56 1.07
C PHE A 109 12.85 12.91 0.46
N TYR A 110 11.88 13.30 1.28
CA TYR A 110 10.52 13.62 0.81
C TYR A 110 10.43 14.94 0.05
N SER A 111 11.24 15.93 0.44
CA SER A 111 11.06 17.31 -0.03
C SER A 111 12.05 17.74 -1.10
N ASN A 112 13.11 16.96 -1.33
CA ASN A 112 14.26 17.28 -2.17
C ASN A 112 14.92 18.64 -1.83
N CYS A 113 14.64 19.19 -0.64
CA CYS A 113 15.29 20.40 -0.17
C CYS A 113 16.74 20.11 0.13
N ASP A 114 17.64 20.95 -0.38
CA ASP A 114 19.02 20.90 0.06
C ASP A 114 19.10 21.20 1.56
N TYR A 115 20.01 20.55 2.26
CA TYR A 115 20.35 20.87 3.64
C TYR A 115 21.84 21.05 3.77
N LYS A 116 22.27 21.65 4.88
CA LYS A 116 23.69 21.83 5.17
C LYS A 116 23.98 21.44 6.61
N ILE A 117 25.22 21.07 6.84
CA ILE A 117 25.73 20.91 8.19
C ILE A 117 26.12 22.31 8.70
N LYS A 118 25.50 22.75 9.79
CA LYS A 118 25.94 23.93 10.54
C LYS A 118 26.29 23.48 11.94
N GLU A 119 27.55 23.69 12.32
CA GLU A 119 28.16 23.12 13.53
C GLU A 119 28.02 21.60 13.51
N LYS A 120 27.06 21.07 14.27
CA LYS A 120 26.80 19.64 14.45
C LYS A 120 25.38 19.25 14.03
N LYS A 121 24.57 20.20 13.54
CA LYS A 121 23.17 19.98 13.17
C LYS A 121 23.00 20.02 11.67
N LEU A 122 22.11 19.18 11.15
CA LEU A 122 21.70 19.21 9.75
C LEU A 122 20.50 20.16 9.63
N ILE A 123 20.67 21.25 8.88
CA ILE A 123 19.68 22.33 8.75
C ILE A 123 19.17 22.37 7.31
N PRO A 124 17.86 22.21 7.07
CA PRO A 124 17.25 22.31 5.75
C PRO A 124 17.29 23.75 5.22
N ILE A 125 17.45 23.90 3.91
CA ILE A 125 17.42 25.18 3.20
C ILE A 125 16.08 25.25 2.46
N HIS A 126 15.00 25.62 3.14
CA HIS A 126 13.61 25.56 2.61
C HIS A 126 13.41 26.26 1.25
N LYS A 127 14.21 27.30 0.95
CA LYS A 127 14.10 28.06 -0.31
C LYS A 127 14.46 27.23 -1.55
N THR A 128 15.27 26.18 -1.43
CA THR A 128 15.75 25.38 -2.59
C THR A 128 14.65 24.51 -3.20
N CYS A 129 13.65 24.16 -2.40
CA CYS A 129 12.51 23.32 -2.76
C CYS A 129 11.15 24.05 -2.64
N GLY A 130 11.13 25.24 -2.04
CA GLY A 130 9.89 25.98 -1.77
C GLY A 130 9.03 25.39 -0.64
N PHE A 131 9.67 24.72 0.32
CA PHE A 131 9.01 24.19 1.52
C PHE A 131 8.42 25.32 2.36
N LYS A 132 7.22 25.08 2.90
CA LYS A 132 6.60 25.92 3.92
C LYS A 132 6.16 25.02 5.07
N TYR A 133 6.44 25.45 6.30
CA TYR A 133 6.00 24.69 7.46
C TYR A 133 4.48 24.77 7.60
N ARG A 134 3.86 23.69 8.10
CA ARG A 134 2.41 23.60 8.27
C ARG A 134 1.96 24.12 9.64
N LYS A 135 2.55 23.60 10.71
CA LYS A 135 2.21 23.89 12.11
C LYS A 135 3.47 24.05 12.99
N ASN A 136 4.45 23.16 12.88
CA ASN A 136 5.61 23.11 13.76
C ASN A 136 6.87 23.70 13.10
N LYS A 137 7.03 25.01 13.25
CA LYS A 137 8.21 25.75 12.77
C LYS A 137 9.52 25.19 13.33
N ASN A 138 9.61 24.96 14.64
CA ASN A 138 10.85 24.52 15.29
C ASN A 138 11.34 23.15 14.77
N ARG A 139 10.41 22.23 14.49
CA ARG A 139 10.73 20.92 13.91
C ARG A 139 11.03 21.00 12.41
N SER A 140 10.45 21.98 11.71
CA SER A 140 10.77 22.24 10.30
C SER A 140 12.19 22.77 10.06
N GLU A 141 12.83 23.35 11.08
CA GLU A 141 14.17 23.97 11.00
C GLU A 141 15.33 22.98 11.16
N ARG A 142 15.05 21.68 11.21
CA ARG A 142 16.06 20.62 11.38
C ARG A 142 15.76 19.41 10.49
N ILE A 143 16.81 18.67 10.16
CA ILE A 143 16.71 17.33 9.57
C ILE A 143 16.59 16.30 10.69
N GLU A 144 15.75 15.30 10.45
CA GLU A 144 15.61 14.10 11.26
C GLU A 144 15.86 12.86 10.38
N TRP A 145 16.40 11.79 10.95
CA TRP A 145 16.59 10.51 10.27
C TRP A 145 15.28 9.74 10.28
N GLU A 146 14.62 9.72 9.13
CA GLU A 146 13.39 8.99 8.90
C GLU A 146 13.66 7.49 8.73
N HIS A 147 12.82 6.68 9.36
CA HIS A 147 12.70 5.25 9.10
C HIS A 147 11.65 5.03 8.00
N ILE A 148 12.08 4.72 6.77
CA ILE A 148 11.17 4.48 5.64
C ILE A 148 10.11 3.43 6.00
N VAL A 149 10.53 2.30 6.58
CA VAL A 149 9.67 1.38 7.32
C VAL A 149 9.70 1.82 8.78
N PRO A 150 8.60 2.38 9.34
CA PRO A 150 8.61 2.98 10.68
C PRO A 150 9.09 2.00 11.77
N ALA A 151 9.74 2.52 12.80
CA ALA A 151 10.12 1.72 13.98
C ALA A 151 8.93 0.98 14.61
N TRP A 152 7.77 1.64 14.61
CA TRP A 152 6.52 1.04 15.03
C TRP A 152 6.16 -0.20 14.19
N HIS A 153 6.30 -0.17 12.86
CA HIS A 153 5.92 -1.29 11.99
C HIS A 153 6.69 -2.58 12.32
N PHE A 154 7.99 -2.49 12.58
CA PHE A 154 8.81 -3.65 12.92
C PHE A 154 8.93 -3.92 14.43
N GLY A 155 8.41 -3.02 15.26
CA GLY A 155 8.55 -3.07 16.71
C GLY A 155 7.27 -3.38 17.48
N HIS A 156 6.12 -2.85 17.08
CA HIS A 156 4.91 -2.80 17.92
C HIS A 156 4.41 -4.17 18.39
N GLN A 157 4.59 -5.22 17.59
CA GLN A 157 4.15 -6.58 17.93
C GLN A 157 5.10 -7.31 18.89
N LEU A 158 6.29 -6.75 19.15
CA LEU A 158 7.28 -7.36 20.01
C LEU A 158 6.90 -7.18 21.48
N ARG A 159 7.15 -8.20 22.30
CA ARG A 159 6.92 -8.16 23.75
C ARG A 159 7.65 -6.99 24.44
N CYS A 160 8.82 -6.60 23.95
CA CYS A 160 9.54 -5.44 24.47
C CYS A 160 8.77 -4.14 24.26
N TRP A 161 8.10 -3.99 23.11
CA TRP A 161 7.35 -2.80 22.77
C TRP A 161 6.11 -2.75 23.64
N GLN A 162 5.39 -3.87 23.74
CA GLN A 162 4.22 -4.00 24.62
C GLN A 162 4.51 -3.67 26.09
N LYS A 163 5.75 -3.88 26.57
CA LYS A 163 6.15 -3.61 27.96
C LYS A 163 6.62 -2.18 28.23
N GLY A 164 7.09 -1.44 27.22
CA GLY A 164 7.67 -0.11 27.44
C GLY A 164 8.16 0.60 26.17
N GLY A 165 7.50 0.33 25.05
CA GLY A 165 7.71 0.98 23.77
C GLY A 165 9.07 0.72 23.12
N ARG A 166 9.41 1.60 22.17
CA ARG A 166 10.68 1.63 21.42
C ARG A 166 11.88 1.62 22.35
N MET A 167 11.80 2.33 23.48
CA MET A 167 12.91 2.40 24.43
C MET A 167 13.26 1.04 25.03
N THR A 168 12.25 0.32 25.54
CA THR A 168 12.48 -1.03 26.08
C THR A 168 12.98 -1.97 24.99
N CYS A 169 12.48 -1.88 23.76
CA CYS A 169 13.02 -2.70 22.66
C CYS A 169 14.47 -2.39 22.34
N ARG A 170 14.87 -1.13 22.34
CA ARG A 170 16.26 -0.73 22.11
C ARG A 170 17.21 -1.28 23.19
N GLN A 171 16.74 -1.45 24.42
CA GLN A 171 17.56 -2.00 25.51
C GLN A 171 17.61 -3.52 25.50
N THR A 172 16.47 -4.17 25.24
CA THR A 172 16.26 -5.59 25.57
C THR A 172 16.18 -6.51 24.36
N ASN A 173 16.01 -5.97 23.14
CA ASN A 173 15.77 -6.78 21.94
C ASN A 173 16.82 -6.51 20.86
N THR A 174 17.78 -7.42 20.72
CA THR A 174 18.87 -7.33 19.74
C THR A 174 18.37 -7.25 18.29
N LYS A 175 17.32 -8.01 17.93
CA LYS A 175 16.75 -7.97 16.57
C LYS A 175 16.13 -6.59 16.28
N PHE A 176 15.44 -6.01 17.25
CA PHE A 176 14.92 -4.65 17.14
C PHE A 176 16.04 -3.63 16.97
N LYS A 177 17.10 -3.70 17.79
CA LYS A 177 18.27 -2.82 17.65
C LYS A 177 18.89 -2.90 16.25
N GLN A 178 19.00 -4.11 15.69
CA GLN A 178 19.49 -4.32 14.33
C GLN A 178 18.59 -3.67 13.27
N MET A 179 17.27 -3.85 13.36
CA MET A 179 16.29 -3.25 12.44
C MET A 179 16.29 -1.71 12.53
N GLU A 180 16.34 -1.19 13.75
CA GLU A 180 16.36 0.26 14.02
C GLU A 180 17.64 0.93 13.52
N ALA A 181 18.78 0.24 13.65
CA ALA A 181 20.08 0.73 13.22
C ALA A 181 20.38 0.46 11.73
N ASP A 182 19.51 -0.22 10.99
CA ASP A 182 19.77 -0.56 9.58
C ASP A 182 19.78 0.71 8.72
N MET A 183 20.95 1.07 8.22
CA MET A 183 21.18 2.27 7.44
C MET A 183 20.42 2.26 6.10
N HIS A 184 20.08 1.09 5.54
CA HIS A 184 19.27 1.03 4.31
C HIS A 184 17.88 1.61 4.54
N ASN A 185 17.35 1.52 5.75
CA ASN A 185 16.04 2.05 6.14
C ASN A 185 16.06 3.52 6.60
N LEU A 186 17.22 4.18 6.60
CA LEU A 186 17.40 5.52 7.17
C LEU A 186 17.69 6.59 6.11
N VAL A 187 16.87 7.63 6.09
CA VAL A 187 16.96 8.75 5.13
C VAL A 187 16.78 10.11 5.82
N PRO A 188 17.44 11.19 5.34
CA PRO A 188 17.29 12.51 5.94
C PRO A 188 15.93 13.11 5.53
N ALA A 189 15.09 13.52 6.47
CA ALA A 189 13.82 14.18 6.20
C ALA A 189 13.72 15.51 6.96
N ILE A 190 12.94 16.47 6.44
CA ILE A 190 12.58 17.65 7.25
C ILE A 190 11.77 17.16 8.44
N GLY A 191 12.15 17.59 9.65
CA GLY A 191 11.58 17.05 10.87
C GLY A 191 10.06 17.18 10.94
N GLU A 192 9.47 18.28 10.44
CA GLU A 192 8.01 18.42 10.44
C GLU A 192 7.34 17.36 9.56
N ILE A 193 7.87 17.09 8.36
CA ILE A 193 7.36 16.03 7.48
C ILE A 193 7.53 14.66 8.14
N ASN A 194 8.69 14.38 8.73
CA ASN A 194 8.92 13.16 9.50
C ASN A 194 7.86 12.99 10.61
N GLY A 195 7.58 14.08 11.31
CA GLY A 195 6.60 14.11 12.40
C GLY A 195 5.17 13.94 12.00
N ASP A 196 4.76 14.54 10.89
CA ASP A 196 3.40 14.44 10.37
C ASP A 196 3.20 13.09 9.63
N ARG A 197 4.25 12.53 9.03
CA ARG A 197 4.26 11.16 8.47
C ARG A 197 4.06 10.13 9.57
N SER A 198 4.66 10.31 10.74
CA SER A 198 4.46 9.42 11.90
C SER A 198 4.69 7.95 11.52
N ASN A 199 3.81 7.04 11.91
CA ASN A 199 3.81 5.64 11.49
C ASN A 199 2.82 5.35 10.35
N PHE A 200 2.39 6.37 9.60
CA PHE A 200 1.38 6.25 8.56
C PHE A 200 1.88 5.37 7.41
N LYS A 201 0.97 4.56 6.88
CA LYS A 201 1.26 3.70 5.75
C LYS A 201 1.35 4.54 4.49
N TYR A 202 2.19 4.12 3.56
CA TYR A 202 2.20 4.70 2.22
C TYR A 202 0.93 4.31 1.46
N ALA A 203 0.37 5.27 0.73
CA ALA A 203 -0.79 5.11 -0.14
C ALA A 203 -0.74 6.16 -1.26
N MET A 204 -1.64 6.03 -2.24
CA MET A 204 -1.94 7.07 -3.22
C MET A 204 -3.13 7.89 -2.67
N ILE A 205 -3.00 9.21 -2.55
CA ILE A 205 -3.94 10.11 -1.89
C ILE A 205 -4.52 11.10 -2.93
N GLU A 206 -5.82 10.98 -3.20
CA GLU A 206 -6.48 11.85 -4.17
C GLU A 206 -6.88 13.21 -3.57
N GLY A 207 -6.47 14.31 -4.19
CA GLY A 207 -7.11 15.62 -4.01
C GLY A 207 -6.81 16.35 -2.69
N GLU A 208 -5.84 15.88 -1.91
CA GLU A 208 -5.47 16.53 -0.66
C GLU A 208 -4.70 17.83 -0.86
N LYS A 209 -4.85 18.74 0.12
CA LYS A 209 -4.16 20.03 0.07
C LYS A 209 -2.67 19.82 0.28
N ARG A 210 -1.84 20.41 -0.59
CA ARG A 210 -0.40 20.50 -0.36
C ARG A 210 -0.10 21.32 0.89
N LEU A 211 0.19 20.62 1.99
CA LEU A 211 0.40 21.23 3.31
C LEU A 211 1.77 21.90 3.43
N TYR A 212 2.74 21.50 2.60
CA TYR A 212 4.15 21.87 2.75
C TYR A 212 4.67 22.84 1.66
N GLY A 213 3.79 23.67 1.10
CA GLY A 213 4.15 24.62 0.05
C GLY A 213 4.29 23.96 -1.32
N LYS A 214 5.48 24.02 -1.93
CA LYS A 214 5.76 23.40 -3.25
C LYS A 214 6.20 21.95 -3.16
N VAL A 215 6.42 21.44 -1.95
CA VAL A 215 6.81 20.06 -1.72
C VAL A 215 5.63 19.15 -2.04
N ASP A 216 5.91 18.13 -2.84
CA ASP A 216 4.99 17.09 -3.31
C ASP A 216 5.00 15.95 -2.28
N MET A 217 4.25 16.17 -1.20
CA MET A 217 4.09 15.25 -0.09
C MET A 217 2.73 15.54 0.54
N GLU A 218 1.87 14.55 0.54
CA GLU A 218 0.51 14.63 1.04
C GLU A 218 0.37 13.74 2.29
N ILE A 219 -0.31 14.26 3.31
CA ILE A 219 -0.58 13.53 4.55
C ILE A 219 -2.08 13.58 4.81
N LEU A 220 -2.72 12.42 4.73
CA LEU A 220 -4.13 12.25 5.07
C LEU A 220 -4.25 11.73 6.51
N PHE A 221 -4.30 12.68 7.46
CA PHE A 221 -4.34 12.37 8.89
C PHE A 221 -5.54 11.53 9.32
N SER A 222 -6.70 11.68 8.65
CA SER A 222 -7.92 10.93 8.98
C SER A 222 -7.78 9.43 8.71
N GLU A 223 -7.13 9.08 7.60
CA GLU A 223 -6.91 7.68 7.18
C GLU A 223 -5.53 7.13 7.59
N LYS A 224 -4.68 7.99 8.19
CA LYS A 224 -3.30 7.67 8.57
C LYS A 224 -2.49 7.17 7.38
N GLU A 225 -2.57 7.93 6.29
CA GLU A 225 -1.94 7.66 5.00
C GLU A 225 -0.99 8.80 4.62
N ALA A 226 0.10 8.44 3.95
CA ALA A 226 1.08 9.37 3.43
C ALA A 226 1.38 9.05 1.96
N GLU A 227 1.34 10.05 1.10
CA GLU A 227 1.77 9.95 -0.30
C GLU A 227 3.02 10.82 -0.48
N PRO A 228 4.17 10.21 -0.81
CA PRO A 228 5.39 10.93 -1.13
C PRO A 228 5.45 11.30 -2.61
N THR A 229 6.41 12.12 -3.01
CA THR A 229 6.63 12.40 -4.43
C THR A 229 7.00 11.13 -5.22
N GLU A 230 6.55 11.07 -6.47
CA GLU A 230 6.75 9.92 -7.36
C GLU A 230 8.23 9.58 -7.58
N ALA A 231 9.12 10.58 -7.47
CA ALA A 231 10.56 10.45 -7.69
C ALA A 231 11.29 9.58 -6.64
N ILE A 232 10.61 9.14 -5.59
CA ILE A 232 11.16 8.27 -4.53
C ILE A 232 10.31 7.02 -4.27
N TYR A 233 9.31 6.75 -5.12
CA TYR A 233 8.46 5.56 -5.00
C TYR A 233 9.27 4.27 -5.01
N GLY A 234 10.26 4.18 -5.89
CA GLY A 234 11.14 3.04 -6.02
C GLY A 234 12.05 2.87 -4.81
N ASP A 235 12.65 3.97 -4.31
CA ASP A 235 13.49 3.96 -3.11
C ASP A 235 12.72 3.38 -1.91
N ILE A 236 11.46 3.81 -1.73
CA ILE A 236 10.58 3.32 -0.68
C ILE A 236 10.28 1.84 -0.88
N ALA A 237 9.83 1.46 -2.07
CA ALA A 237 9.45 0.08 -2.38
C ALA A 237 10.59 -0.91 -2.13
N ARG A 238 11.79 -0.60 -2.66
CA ARG A 238 12.98 -1.44 -2.48
C ARG A 238 13.44 -1.51 -1.04
N THR A 239 13.26 -0.44 -0.26
CA THR A 239 13.54 -0.46 1.18
C THR A 239 12.54 -1.35 1.94
N TYR A 240 11.25 -1.30 1.59
CA TYR A 240 10.24 -2.21 2.15
C TYR A 240 10.54 -3.68 1.83
N PHE A 241 10.86 -4.01 0.58
CA PHE A 241 11.21 -5.37 0.19
C PHE A 241 12.49 -5.88 0.88
N TYR A 242 13.51 -5.03 0.97
CA TYR A 242 14.72 -5.33 1.74
C TYR A 242 14.41 -5.65 3.20
N MET A 243 13.65 -4.78 3.88
CA MET A 243 13.28 -4.98 5.28
C MET A 243 12.38 -6.22 5.48
N ARG A 244 11.48 -6.50 4.54
CA ARG A 244 10.66 -7.72 4.50
C ARG A 244 11.53 -8.97 4.49
N ASP A 245 12.44 -9.08 3.54
CA ASP A 245 13.21 -10.31 3.33
C ASP A 245 14.30 -10.50 4.37
N ARG A 246 14.99 -9.43 4.75
CA ARG A 246 16.07 -9.47 5.72
C ARG A 246 15.58 -9.82 7.13
N TYR A 247 14.44 -9.25 7.53
CA TYR A 247 13.96 -9.35 8.91
C TYR A 247 12.70 -10.18 9.06
N GLY A 248 12.11 -10.67 7.97
CA GLY A 248 10.86 -11.43 7.96
C GLY A 248 9.65 -10.56 8.31
N LEU A 249 9.69 -9.27 8.00
CA LEU A 249 8.54 -8.38 8.21
C LEU A 249 7.42 -8.76 7.25
N ARG A 250 6.18 -8.50 7.64
CA ARG A 250 5.02 -8.76 6.79
C ARG A 250 4.62 -7.48 6.08
N ILE A 251 4.43 -7.57 4.76
CA ILE A 251 3.79 -6.53 3.94
C ILE A 251 2.41 -7.05 3.57
N SER A 252 1.38 -6.21 3.68
CA SER A 252 0.03 -6.59 3.23
C SER A 252 0.02 -6.81 1.72
N LYS A 253 -0.83 -7.70 1.21
CA LYS A 253 -0.94 -7.94 -0.24
C LYS A 253 -1.27 -6.67 -1.03
N THR A 254 -2.00 -5.74 -0.42
CA THR A 254 -2.34 -4.44 -1.01
C THR A 254 -1.09 -3.57 -1.15
N GLN A 255 -0.32 -3.38 -0.08
CA GLN A 255 0.92 -2.60 -0.10
C GLN A 255 2.00 -3.27 -0.96
N GLU A 256 2.08 -4.61 -0.94
CA GLU A 256 3.03 -5.35 -1.77
C GLU A 256 2.80 -5.08 -3.25
N LYS A 257 1.54 -5.10 -3.71
CA LYS A 257 1.21 -4.74 -5.09
C LYS A 257 1.59 -3.30 -5.43
N MET A 258 1.31 -2.36 -4.52
CA MET A 258 1.68 -0.96 -4.69
C MET A 258 3.20 -0.80 -4.77
N PHE A 259 3.96 -1.43 -3.87
CA PHE A 259 5.42 -1.40 -3.90
C PHE A 259 6.01 -2.08 -5.13
N ILE A 260 5.38 -3.14 -5.65
CA ILE A 260 5.80 -3.74 -6.93
C ILE A 260 5.63 -2.70 -8.06
N ALA A 261 4.49 -2.03 -8.12
CA ALA A 261 4.25 -0.97 -9.10
C ALA A 261 5.27 0.17 -8.95
N TRP A 262 5.46 0.67 -7.73
CA TRP A 262 6.41 1.73 -7.41
C TRP A 262 7.85 1.38 -7.77
N ASN A 263 8.33 0.17 -7.45
CA ASN A 263 9.65 -0.33 -7.86
C ASN A 263 9.82 -0.33 -9.39
N ASN A 264 8.75 -0.65 -10.13
CA ASN A 264 8.78 -0.77 -11.59
C ASN A 264 8.63 0.59 -12.29
N LEU A 265 7.93 1.54 -11.66
CA LEU A 265 7.71 2.91 -12.15
C LEU A 265 8.91 3.82 -11.92
N ASP A 266 9.63 3.63 -10.81
CA ASP A 266 10.80 4.42 -10.43
C ASP A 266 12.06 3.52 -10.33
N PRO A 267 12.80 3.35 -11.44
CA PRO A 267 14.02 2.55 -11.47
C PRO A 267 15.14 3.12 -10.60
N VAL A 268 16.05 2.24 -10.18
CA VAL A 268 17.16 2.61 -9.31
C VAL A 268 18.01 3.76 -9.87
N SER A 269 18.12 4.83 -9.09
CA SER A 269 18.90 6.01 -9.45
C SER A 269 20.41 5.83 -9.24
N ALA A 270 21.22 6.70 -9.85
CA ALA A 270 22.67 6.70 -9.64
C ALA A 270 23.04 6.99 -8.18
N TRP A 271 22.27 7.86 -7.52
CA TRP A 271 22.46 8.16 -6.11
C TRP A 271 22.13 6.94 -5.24
N GLU A 272 21.02 6.27 -5.50
CA GLU A 272 20.61 5.10 -4.73
C GLU A 272 21.64 3.96 -4.81
N LYS A 273 22.22 3.70 -6.00
CA LYS A 273 23.34 2.75 -6.16
C LYS A 273 24.55 3.15 -5.32
N LYS A 274 24.93 4.44 -5.36
CA LYS A 274 26.06 4.96 -4.58
C LYS A 274 25.80 4.83 -3.08
N ARG A 275 24.60 5.22 -2.62
CA ARG A 275 24.16 5.08 -1.24
C ARG A 275 24.22 3.62 -0.78
N ASN A 276 23.65 2.70 -1.56
CA ASN A 276 23.66 1.26 -1.25
C ASN A 276 25.09 0.71 -1.12
N LYS A 277 25.99 1.07 -2.05
CA LYS A 277 27.40 0.67 -1.97
C LYS A 277 28.09 1.20 -0.71
N LEU A 278 27.94 2.49 -0.39
CA LEU A 278 28.53 3.09 0.81
C LEU A 278 27.98 2.46 2.10
N ILE A 279 26.68 2.17 2.14
CA ILE A 279 26.07 1.49 3.29
C ILE A 279 26.59 0.06 3.41
N LYS A 280 26.69 -0.69 2.31
CA LYS A 280 27.27 -2.05 2.30
C LYS A 280 28.70 -2.07 2.84
N GLU A 281 29.53 -1.11 2.45
CA GLU A 281 30.90 -0.99 2.96
C GLU A 281 30.96 -0.71 4.48
N LEU A 282 29.96 -0.01 5.03
CA LEU A 282 29.93 0.40 6.45
C LEU A 282 29.19 -0.59 7.36
N GLN A 283 28.11 -1.20 6.87
CA GLN A 283 27.22 -2.11 7.61
C GLN A 283 27.52 -3.59 7.32
N GLY A 284 28.05 -3.89 6.14
CA GLY A 284 28.30 -5.24 5.62
C GLY A 284 27.20 -5.75 4.68
N ASP A 285 25.97 -5.28 4.85
CA ASP A 285 24.81 -5.83 4.15
C ASP A 285 24.43 -5.05 2.89
N ASP A 286 24.06 -5.79 1.85
CA ASP A 286 23.64 -5.25 0.56
C ASP A 286 22.11 -5.21 0.44
N ASN A 287 21.55 -4.11 -0.05
CA ASN A 287 20.19 -4.13 -0.53
C ASN A 287 20.16 -4.66 -1.97
N LYS A 288 19.88 -5.97 -2.11
CA LYS A 288 19.81 -6.65 -3.41
C LYS A 288 18.76 -6.07 -4.35
N TYR A 289 17.72 -5.43 -3.82
CA TYR A 289 16.73 -4.74 -4.66
C TYR A 289 17.32 -3.50 -5.35
N VAL A 290 18.47 -3.00 -4.88
CA VAL A 290 19.22 -1.88 -5.49
C VAL A 290 20.38 -2.38 -6.34
N SER A 291 21.20 -3.31 -5.83
CA SER A 291 22.37 -3.82 -6.56
C SER A 291 22.00 -4.71 -7.74
N ASP A 292 20.97 -5.56 -7.58
CA ASP A 292 20.45 -6.49 -8.57
C ASP A 292 19.05 -6.05 -9.03
N TYR A 293 18.89 -4.76 -9.34
CA TYR A 293 17.60 -4.19 -9.70
C TYR A 293 16.94 -4.94 -10.86
N GLN A 294 15.71 -5.38 -10.60
CA GLN A 294 14.84 -6.00 -11.60
C GLN A 294 13.44 -5.46 -11.44
N LYS A 295 12.71 -5.39 -12.56
CA LYS A 295 11.27 -5.23 -12.49
C LYS A 295 10.69 -6.52 -11.90
N ILE A 296 9.86 -6.36 -10.88
CA ILE A 296 9.23 -7.49 -10.22
C ILE A 296 7.94 -7.79 -10.97
N GLU A 297 7.81 -8.99 -11.53
CA GLU A 297 6.54 -9.46 -12.02
C GLU A 297 5.58 -9.58 -10.84
N GLN A 298 4.35 -9.07 -10.99
CA GLN A 298 3.33 -9.30 -9.96
C GLN A 298 3.21 -10.80 -9.73
N LEU A 299 3.55 -11.24 -8.51
CA LEU A 299 3.43 -12.63 -8.06
C LEU A 299 2.13 -13.23 -8.61
N GLY A 300 2.32 -14.34 -9.35
CA GLY A 300 1.36 -14.88 -10.30
C GLY A 300 -0.07 -15.01 -9.80
N LYS A 301 -0.99 -14.87 -10.77
CA LYS A 301 -2.36 -15.41 -10.80
C LYS A 301 -2.74 -16.24 -9.55
N ILE A 302 -3.21 -15.59 -8.49
CA ILE A 302 -3.99 -16.30 -7.47
C ILE A 302 -5.38 -16.52 -8.09
N THR A 303 -5.57 -17.70 -8.68
CA THR A 303 -6.89 -18.21 -9.09
C THR A 303 -7.77 -18.25 -7.85
N LYS A 304 -8.81 -17.43 -7.86
CA LYS A 304 -9.82 -17.34 -6.79
C LYS A 304 -11.12 -18.01 -7.23
N ASP A 305 -11.01 -19.10 -7.99
CA ASP A 305 -12.12 -19.98 -8.28
C ASP A 305 -12.03 -21.12 -7.27
N ILE A 306 -13.06 -21.27 -6.44
CA ILE A 306 -13.15 -22.36 -5.46
C ILE A 306 -13.31 -23.64 -6.27
N ALA A 307 -12.23 -24.42 -6.40
CA ALA A 307 -12.25 -25.74 -7.04
C ALA A 307 -13.32 -26.61 -6.37
N THR A 308 -14.34 -27.00 -7.13
CA THR A 308 -15.36 -27.97 -6.70
C THR A 308 -15.19 -29.32 -7.37
N ASP A 309 -14.21 -29.40 -8.28
CA ASP A 309 -13.84 -30.64 -8.96
C ASP A 309 -13.08 -31.54 -7.99
N PHE A 310 -13.41 -32.83 -7.99
CA PHE A 310 -12.86 -33.77 -7.03
C PHE A 310 -11.35 -33.95 -7.22
N ASP A 311 -10.91 -34.03 -8.48
CA ASP A 311 -9.52 -34.29 -8.82
C ASP A 311 -8.64 -33.07 -8.51
N GLU A 312 -9.15 -31.87 -8.81
CA GLU A 312 -8.49 -30.59 -8.48
C GLU A 312 -8.34 -30.39 -6.96
N VAL A 313 -9.39 -30.72 -6.18
CA VAL A 313 -9.34 -30.65 -4.72
C VAL A 313 -8.43 -31.72 -4.14
N GLN A 314 -8.41 -32.91 -4.73
CA GLN A 314 -7.55 -33.99 -4.28
C GLN A 314 -6.07 -33.65 -4.51
N GLU A 315 -5.73 -33.07 -5.66
CA GLU A 315 -4.37 -32.62 -5.99
C GLU A 315 -3.91 -31.48 -5.07
N GLU A 316 -4.78 -30.49 -4.83
CA GLU A 316 -4.54 -29.38 -3.89
C GLU A 316 -4.23 -29.92 -2.47
N LEU A 317 -5.04 -30.84 -1.97
CA LEU A 317 -4.88 -31.42 -0.64
C LEU A 317 -3.67 -32.38 -0.57
N ALA A 318 -3.37 -33.13 -1.63
CA ALA A 318 -2.22 -34.01 -1.69
C ALA A 318 -0.91 -33.21 -1.58
N GLN A 319 -0.82 -32.08 -2.30
CA GLN A 319 0.34 -31.19 -2.24
C GLN A 319 0.43 -30.48 -0.89
N GLN A 320 -0.69 -29.95 -0.39
CA GLN A 320 -0.71 -29.19 0.86
C GLN A 320 -0.37 -30.04 2.09
N TYR A 321 -0.76 -31.32 2.09
CA TYR A 321 -0.60 -32.24 3.21
C TYR A 321 0.41 -33.35 2.96
N ALA A 322 1.28 -33.22 1.94
CA ALA A 322 2.28 -34.22 1.57
C ALA A 322 3.09 -34.71 2.78
N ASP A 323 3.69 -33.79 3.54
CA ASP A 323 4.50 -34.07 4.73
C ASP A 323 3.75 -34.83 5.85
N ILE A 324 2.42 -34.71 5.87
CA ILE A 324 1.56 -35.37 6.88
C ILE A 324 1.10 -36.73 6.36
N LEU A 325 0.72 -36.82 5.08
CA LEU A 325 0.24 -38.05 4.45
C LEU A 325 1.35 -39.11 4.36
N GLU A 326 2.60 -38.69 4.16
CA GLU A 326 3.78 -39.57 4.14
C GLU A 326 4.08 -40.25 5.50
N LYS A 327 3.52 -39.74 6.61
CA LYS A 327 3.68 -40.34 7.95
C LYS A 327 2.77 -41.55 8.18
N PHE A 328 1.86 -41.82 7.24
CA PHE A 328 0.95 -42.96 7.28
C PHE A 328 1.32 -43.99 6.21
N SER A 329 0.88 -45.24 6.38
CA SER A 329 1.05 -46.22 5.31
C SER A 329 0.31 -45.75 4.04
N PRO A 330 0.74 -46.13 2.82
CA PRO A 330 0.13 -45.65 1.58
C PRO A 330 -1.40 -45.84 1.53
N VAL A 331 -1.88 -46.95 2.09
CA VAL A 331 -3.32 -47.26 2.18
C VAL A 331 -4.05 -46.29 3.12
N VAL A 332 -3.47 -45.97 4.28
CA VAL A 332 -4.07 -45.09 5.29
C VAL A 332 -3.98 -43.62 4.84
N GLY A 333 -2.85 -43.20 4.27
CA GLY A 333 -2.69 -41.86 3.69
C GLY A 333 -3.67 -41.61 2.53
N GLY A 334 -3.86 -42.59 1.66
CA GLY A 334 -4.86 -42.53 0.59
C GLY A 334 -6.29 -42.38 1.10
N LEU A 335 -6.66 -43.12 2.14
CA LEU A 335 -7.98 -43.01 2.79
C LEU A 335 -8.20 -41.64 3.45
N ILE A 336 -7.18 -41.10 4.12
CA ILE A 336 -7.25 -39.77 4.75
C ILE A 336 -7.43 -38.68 3.69
N LEU A 337 -6.63 -38.73 2.62
CA LEU A 337 -6.72 -37.80 1.49
C LEU A 337 -8.11 -37.86 0.83
N LEU A 338 -8.65 -39.06 0.62
CA LEU A 338 -10.00 -39.27 0.07
C LEU A 338 -11.08 -38.62 0.96
N ILE A 339 -11.01 -38.83 2.28
CA ILE A 339 -11.97 -38.27 3.24
C ILE A 339 -11.89 -36.73 3.25
N MET A 340 -10.68 -36.17 3.28
CA MET A 340 -10.47 -34.72 3.24
C MET A 340 -11.00 -34.12 1.93
N THR A 341 -10.80 -34.80 0.81
CA THR A 341 -11.29 -34.38 -0.51
C THR A 341 -12.81 -34.38 -0.54
N LEU A 342 -13.46 -35.48 -0.13
CA LEU A 342 -14.92 -35.59 -0.09
C LEU A 342 -15.55 -34.54 0.84
N PHE A 343 -14.98 -34.32 2.02
CA PHE A 343 -15.47 -33.31 2.97
C PHE A 343 -15.35 -31.89 2.39
N THR A 344 -14.21 -31.58 1.76
CA THR A 344 -13.94 -30.27 1.19
C THR A 344 -14.84 -29.98 -0.01
N VAL A 345 -15.03 -30.96 -0.91
CA VAL A 345 -15.98 -30.88 -2.03
C VAL A 345 -17.41 -30.69 -1.53
N TYR A 346 -17.85 -31.49 -0.56
CA TYR A 346 -19.18 -31.36 0.03
C TYR A 346 -19.42 -29.97 0.63
N ARG A 347 -18.47 -29.46 1.43
CA ARG A 347 -18.55 -28.14 2.05
C ARG A 347 -18.60 -27.03 1.00
N ARG A 348 -17.70 -27.07 0.01
CA ARG A 348 -17.63 -26.08 -1.09
C ARG A 348 -18.91 -26.10 -1.94
N LYS A 349 -19.51 -27.27 -2.19
CA LYS A 349 -20.80 -27.40 -2.91
C LYS A 349 -21.96 -26.82 -2.12
N ARG A 350 -22.03 -27.09 -0.81
CA ARG A 350 -23.08 -26.54 0.08
C ARG A 350 -22.99 -25.02 0.18
N GLU A 351 -21.79 -24.45 0.26
CA GLU A 351 -21.57 -23.00 0.25
C GLU A 351 -21.97 -22.37 -1.09
N LYS A 352 -21.64 -23.01 -2.21
CA LYS A 352 -22.09 -22.57 -3.55
C LYS A 352 -23.61 -22.54 -3.67
N THR A 353 -24.30 -23.59 -3.23
CA THR A 353 -25.78 -23.65 -3.23
C THR A 353 -26.40 -22.60 -2.29
N LYS A 354 -25.78 -22.32 -1.14
CA LYS A 354 -26.23 -21.26 -0.22
C LYS A 354 -26.08 -19.88 -0.87
N MET A 355 -24.95 -19.62 -1.52
CA MET A 355 -24.71 -18.38 -2.27
C MET A 355 -25.63 -18.21 -3.48
N GLU A 356 -26.02 -19.30 -4.15
CA GLU A 356 -27.00 -19.28 -5.24
C GLU A 356 -28.42 -19.01 -4.72
N LYS A 357 -28.83 -19.59 -3.59
CA LYS A 357 -30.12 -19.30 -2.94
C LYS A 357 -30.20 -17.85 -2.44
N GLU A 358 -29.15 -17.34 -1.81
CA GLU A 358 -29.09 -15.93 -1.38
C GLU A 358 -29.07 -14.95 -2.56
N LYS A 359 -28.55 -15.36 -3.73
CA LYS A 359 -28.65 -14.60 -4.99
C LYS A 359 -30.07 -14.59 -5.57
N ILE A 360 -30.80 -15.69 -5.45
CA ILE A 360 -32.20 -15.80 -5.89
C ILE A 360 -33.12 -14.96 -4.97
N GLU A 361 -32.94 -15.05 -3.66
CA GLU A 361 -33.69 -14.23 -2.69
C GLU A 361 -33.40 -12.74 -2.81
N LYS A 362 -32.14 -12.35 -3.10
CA LYS A 362 -31.76 -10.95 -3.36
C LYS A 362 -32.17 -10.45 -4.76
N GLY A 363 -32.55 -11.36 -5.66
CA GLY A 363 -33.07 -11.04 -7.00
C GLY A 363 -34.58 -10.83 -7.05
N LEU A 364 -35.34 -11.19 -6.00
CA LEU A 364 -36.82 -11.19 -6.00
C LEU A 364 -37.48 -10.06 -5.21
N LYS A 365 -36.73 -9.07 -4.71
CA LYS A 365 -37.31 -7.81 -4.20
C LYS A 365 -36.83 -6.65 -5.05
N VAL A 366 -37.57 -6.37 -6.12
CA VAL A 366 -37.46 -5.14 -6.89
C VAL A 366 -38.80 -4.43 -6.80
N ASP A 367 -38.81 -3.37 -6.01
CA ASP A 367 -39.82 -2.33 -6.07
C ASP A 367 -39.49 -1.40 -7.25
N SER A 368 -40.49 -1.03 -8.02
CA SER A 368 -40.39 -0.29 -9.27
C SER A 368 -40.13 1.21 -9.02
N THR A 369 -39.11 1.81 -9.64
CA THR A 369 -39.12 3.20 -10.15
C THR A 369 -37.80 3.61 -10.86
N GLN A 370 -37.90 3.98 -12.15
CA GLN A 370 -36.98 4.76 -13.02
C GLN A 370 -35.51 4.31 -13.17
N SER A 371 -35.16 3.72 -14.33
CA SER A 371 -33.76 3.62 -14.79
C SER A 371 -33.23 5.00 -15.22
N LYS A 372 -32.07 5.41 -14.68
CA LYS A 372 -31.36 6.64 -15.03
C LYS A 372 -30.24 6.30 -16.01
N HIS A 373 -30.20 6.91 -17.19
CA HIS A 373 -29.12 6.75 -18.17
C HIS A 373 -28.12 7.92 -18.08
N PHE A 374 -26.92 7.71 -18.61
CA PHE A 374 -25.82 8.68 -18.58
C PHE A 374 -25.14 8.76 -19.95
N MET A 375 -24.63 9.95 -20.28
CA MET A 375 -23.71 10.20 -21.38
C MET A 375 -22.38 10.72 -20.82
N PHE A 376 -21.28 10.39 -21.50
CA PHE A 376 -19.94 10.89 -21.18
C PHE A 376 -19.49 11.85 -22.27
N ILE A 377 -19.56 13.15 -22.01
CA ILE A 377 -19.27 14.22 -22.97
C ILE A 377 -17.85 14.73 -22.71
N SER A 378 -17.01 14.81 -23.74
CA SER A 378 -15.61 15.20 -23.59
C SER A 378 -15.47 16.71 -23.36
N LEU A 379 -14.52 17.13 -22.51
CA LEU A 379 -14.16 18.55 -22.39
C LEU A 379 -13.62 19.16 -23.70
N LEU A 380 -13.13 18.33 -24.64
CA LEU A 380 -12.65 18.79 -25.95
C LEU A 380 -13.74 19.36 -26.89
N GLY A 381 -15.03 19.25 -26.54
CA GLY A 381 -16.14 19.80 -27.31
C GLY A 381 -17.36 18.88 -27.34
N ASP A 382 -18.30 19.13 -28.26
CA ASP A 382 -19.60 18.45 -28.35
C ASP A 382 -19.52 17.00 -28.89
N VAL A 383 -18.66 16.17 -28.28
CA VAL A 383 -18.49 14.76 -28.60
C VAL A 383 -18.65 13.89 -27.35
N ALA A 384 -19.31 12.74 -27.50
CA ALA A 384 -19.58 11.78 -26.44
C ALA A 384 -18.98 10.40 -26.73
N ILE A 385 -18.76 9.62 -25.67
CA ILE A 385 -18.35 8.22 -25.78
C ILE A 385 -19.44 7.38 -26.45
N SER A 386 -19.05 6.63 -27.48
CA SER A 386 -19.84 5.66 -28.25
C SER A 386 -19.01 4.40 -28.51
N HIS A 387 -19.55 3.43 -29.25
CA HIS A 387 -18.80 2.27 -29.75
C HIS A 387 -19.14 1.97 -31.20
N ASN A 388 -18.16 1.46 -31.95
CA ASN A 388 -18.34 1.05 -33.35
C ASN A 388 -18.69 -0.44 -33.48
N ASP A 389 -18.98 -0.89 -34.69
CA ASP A 389 -19.39 -2.28 -34.94
C ASP A 389 -18.27 -3.31 -34.71
N ASN A 390 -17.02 -2.86 -34.53
CA ASN A 390 -15.87 -3.69 -34.13
C ASN A 390 -15.66 -3.67 -32.60
N ASP A 391 -16.67 -3.23 -31.83
CA ASP A 391 -16.64 -3.08 -30.38
C ASP A 391 -15.58 -2.06 -29.86
N GLU A 392 -14.96 -1.26 -30.72
CA GLU A 392 -13.99 -0.25 -30.26
C GLU A 392 -14.72 0.98 -29.71
N VAL A 393 -14.26 1.47 -28.57
CA VAL A 393 -14.81 2.68 -27.97
C VAL A 393 -14.24 3.91 -28.68
N ILE A 394 -15.15 4.76 -29.13
CA ILE A 394 -14.86 5.94 -29.95
C ILE A 394 -15.57 7.16 -29.37
N ILE A 395 -15.20 8.34 -29.84
CA ILE A 395 -16.02 9.55 -29.68
C ILE A 395 -16.86 9.81 -30.92
N GLU A 396 -18.10 10.26 -30.71
CA GLU A 396 -19.00 10.73 -31.77
C GLU A 396 -19.69 12.03 -31.36
N LYS A 397 -20.28 12.77 -32.32
CA LYS A 397 -21.07 13.95 -31.96
C LYS A 397 -22.19 13.58 -30.99
N VAL A 398 -22.45 14.43 -30.00
CA VAL A 398 -23.50 14.21 -29.00
C VAL A 398 -24.86 14.03 -29.68
N ASP A 399 -25.49 12.88 -29.43
CA ASP A 399 -26.85 12.54 -29.86
C ASP A 399 -27.54 11.77 -28.74
N GLU A 400 -28.44 12.44 -28.02
CA GLU A 400 -29.17 11.86 -26.88
C GLU A 400 -30.13 10.74 -27.29
N THR A 401 -30.45 10.62 -28.59
CA THR A 401 -31.31 9.56 -29.13
C THR A 401 -30.52 8.30 -29.51
N ASN A 402 -29.20 8.39 -29.62
CA ASN A 402 -28.35 7.27 -30.02
C ASN A 402 -28.05 6.33 -28.83
N PRO A 403 -28.59 5.09 -28.82
CA PRO A 403 -28.43 4.18 -27.68
C PRO A 403 -27.00 3.67 -27.52
N LYS A 404 -26.12 3.82 -28.53
CA LYS A 404 -24.67 3.54 -28.41
C LYS A 404 -23.94 4.58 -27.55
N GLN A 405 -24.52 5.76 -27.35
CA GLN A 405 -24.00 6.82 -26.47
C GLN A 405 -24.63 6.82 -25.07
N LEU A 406 -25.63 5.97 -24.82
CA LEU A 406 -26.31 5.86 -23.55
C LEU A 406 -25.69 4.74 -22.69
N TRP A 407 -25.40 5.08 -21.44
CA TRP A 407 -24.69 4.20 -20.51
C TRP A 407 -25.43 4.10 -19.17
N THR A 408 -25.30 2.95 -18.52
CA THR A 408 -25.77 2.72 -17.16
C THR A 408 -24.58 2.42 -16.25
N LEU A 409 -24.68 2.90 -15.01
CA LEU A 409 -23.65 2.69 -14.00
C LEU A 409 -24.12 1.63 -13.02
N SER A 410 -23.50 0.46 -13.07
CA SER A 410 -23.77 -0.61 -12.11
C SER A 410 -22.61 -0.76 -11.15
N LYS A 411 -22.88 -0.73 -9.84
CA LYS A 411 -21.84 -0.85 -8.81
C LYS A 411 -21.10 -2.19 -8.94
N ALA A 412 -19.78 -2.12 -9.07
CA ALA A 412 -18.92 -3.31 -9.11
C ALA A 412 -18.56 -3.80 -7.71
N ASN A 413 -18.46 -2.89 -6.73
CA ASN A 413 -18.16 -3.20 -5.34
C ASN A 413 -18.85 -2.21 -4.38
N GLN A 414 -19.59 -2.73 -3.39
CA GLN A 414 -20.34 -1.90 -2.43
C GLN A 414 -19.45 -1.11 -1.45
N LYS A 415 -18.16 -1.45 -1.31
CA LYS A 415 -17.23 -0.80 -0.36
C LYS A 415 -16.22 0.20 -0.98
N LYS A 416 -16.08 0.25 -2.32
CA LYS A 416 -14.96 0.97 -2.98
C LYS A 416 -15.32 1.90 -4.15
N ALA A 417 -16.60 2.22 -4.35
CA ALA A 417 -17.07 3.20 -5.36
C ALA A 417 -16.62 2.95 -6.83
N TYR A 418 -16.37 1.69 -7.22
CA TYR A 418 -16.14 1.31 -8.63
C TYR A 418 -17.44 0.92 -9.33
N PHE A 419 -17.51 1.19 -10.64
CA PHE A 419 -18.67 0.97 -11.50
C PHE A 419 -18.28 0.19 -12.75
N PHE A 420 -19.20 -0.62 -13.25
CA PHE A 420 -19.22 -0.98 -14.66
C PHE A 420 -19.97 0.11 -15.42
N ILE A 421 -19.39 0.54 -16.54
CA ILE A 421 -20.02 1.47 -17.48
C ILE A 421 -20.62 0.62 -18.59
N GLU A 422 -21.92 0.34 -18.51
CA GLU A 422 -22.63 -0.64 -19.34
C GLU A 422 -23.46 0.09 -20.39
N ASN A 423 -23.21 -0.19 -21.67
CA ASN A 423 -23.94 0.42 -22.76
C ASN A 423 -25.37 -0.11 -22.83
N VAL A 424 -26.33 0.80 -23.07
CA VAL A 424 -27.76 0.47 -23.11
C VAL A 424 -28.13 -0.40 -24.32
N ASP A 425 -27.53 -0.14 -25.48
CA ASP A 425 -27.81 -0.88 -26.73
C ASP A 425 -27.26 -2.33 -26.67
N SER A 426 -25.97 -2.47 -26.39
CA SER A 426 -25.27 -3.75 -26.47
C SER A 426 -25.29 -4.57 -25.18
N GLY A 427 -25.58 -3.96 -24.02
CA GLY A 427 -25.42 -4.58 -22.69
C GLY A 427 -23.96 -4.94 -22.33
N LYS A 428 -23.00 -4.50 -23.14
CA LYS A 428 -21.56 -4.68 -22.93
C LYS A 428 -21.02 -3.55 -22.06
N VAL A 429 -19.92 -3.81 -21.38
CA VAL A 429 -19.23 -2.83 -20.52
C VAL A 429 -17.95 -2.34 -21.17
N ILE A 430 -17.59 -1.08 -20.92
CA ILE A 430 -16.29 -0.55 -21.31
C ILE A 430 -15.17 -1.34 -20.62
N GLU A 431 -14.16 -1.76 -21.37
CA GLU A 431 -12.99 -2.47 -20.86
C GLU A 431 -11.70 -2.06 -21.56
N ILE A 432 -10.58 -2.27 -20.87
CA ILE A 432 -9.27 -2.25 -21.50
C ILE A 432 -9.03 -3.61 -22.16
N GLN A 433 -8.82 -3.61 -23.48
CA GLN A 433 -8.63 -4.82 -24.27
C GLN A 433 -7.45 -5.63 -23.72
N ASP A 434 -7.67 -6.95 -23.59
CA ASP A 434 -6.69 -7.92 -23.12
C ASP A 434 -6.10 -7.62 -21.72
N ALA A 435 -6.74 -6.72 -20.97
CA ALA A 435 -6.20 -6.16 -19.73
C ALA A 435 -4.76 -5.62 -19.92
N ASP A 436 -4.50 -4.96 -21.06
CA ASP A 436 -3.21 -4.31 -21.32
C ASP A 436 -3.04 -3.08 -20.42
N SER A 437 -1.97 -3.06 -19.62
CA SER A 437 -1.68 -1.97 -18.69
C SER A 437 -0.82 -0.85 -19.28
N ASN A 438 -0.40 -0.98 -20.54
CA ASN A 438 0.46 0.00 -21.18
C ASN A 438 -0.32 1.24 -21.62
N ASP A 439 0.41 2.36 -21.74
CA ASP A 439 -0.12 3.56 -22.37
C ASP A 439 -0.46 3.32 -23.83
N GLY A 440 -1.65 3.80 -24.23
CA GLY A 440 -2.19 3.57 -25.56
C GLY A 440 -2.94 2.26 -25.71
N ALA A 441 -3.13 1.48 -24.64
CA ALA A 441 -3.94 0.27 -24.67
C ALA A 441 -5.36 0.58 -25.16
N LYS A 442 -5.91 -0.32 -25.98
CA LYS A 442 -7.19 -0.12 -26.65
C LYS A 442 -8.35 -0.21 -25.66
N ILE A 443 -9.33 0.67 -25.82
CA ILE A 443 -10.59 0.61 -25.08
C ILE A 443 -11.66 0.02 -25.99
N ILE A 444 -12.34 -1.01 -25.51
CA ILE A 444 -13.40 -1.72 -26.24
C ILE A 444 -14.64 -1.90 -25.34
N VAL A 445 -15.78 -2.27 -25.92
CA VAL A 445 -16.92 -2.79 -25.17
C VAL A 445 -16.92 -4.31 -25.22
N ASN A 446 -17.13 -4.97 -24.07
CA ASN A 446 -17.20 -6.43 -24.04
C ASN A 446 -18.22 -6.92 -23.01
N LYS A 447 -18.56 -8.21 -23.08
CA LYS A 447 -19.48 -8.83 -22.13
C LYS A 447 -18.96 -8.66 -20.70
N LYS A 448 -19.84 -8.16 -19.83
CA LYS A 448 -19.57 -8.01 -18.39
C LYS A 448 -19.18 -9.34 -17.76
N ARG A 449 -17.97 -9.39 -17.22
CA ARG A 449 -17.42 -10.58 -16.55
C ARG A 449 -17.85 -10.57 -15.09
N LYS A 450 -18.20 -11.76 -14.58
CA LYS A 450 -18.58 -11.93 -13.16
C LYS A 450 -17.38 -12.02 -12.22
N ARG A 451 -16.18 -12.27 -12.74
CA ARG A 451 -14.90 -12.44 -12.03
C ARG A 451 -13.76 -11.94 -12.92
N LYS A 452 -12.60 -11.61 -12.33
CA LYS A 452 -11.39 -11.12 -13.03
C LYS A 452 -11.73 -9.96 -13.99
N ASN A 453 -12.50 -9.02 -13.48
CA ASN A 453 -13.15 -7.95 -14.23
C ASN A 453 -12.60 -6.57 -13.88
N ASP A 454 -11.44 -6.50 -13.21
CA ASP A 454 -10.81 -5.24 -12.81
C ASP A 454 -10.54 -4.32 -14.01
N HIS A 455 -10.25 -4.86 -15.20
CA HIS A 455 -10.08 -4.10 -16.46
C HIS A 455 -11.41 -3.58 -17.06
N GLN A 456 -12.55 -3.96 -16.47
CA GLN A 456 -13.90 -3.49 -16.79
C GLN A 456 -14.48 -2.58 -15.70
N GLU A 457 -13.71 -2.33 -14.63
CA GLU A 457 -14.14 -1.53 -13.48
C GLU A 457 -13.52 -0.14 -13.52
N TRP A 458 -14.37 0.86 -13.37
CA TRP A 458 -14.00 2.27 -13.52
C TRP A 458 -14.41 3.06 -12.28
N LYS A 459 -13.61 4.06 -11.93
CA LYS A 459 -13.89 5.04 -10.86
C LYS A 459 -13.90 6.43 -11.48
N PHE A 460 -14.78 7.28 -10.97
CA PHE A 460 -14.81 8.70 -11.35
C PHE A 460 -14.01 9.50 -10.35
N GLU A 461 -12.99 10.21 -10.82
CA GLU A 461 -12.23 11.17 -10.03
C GLU A 461 -12.55 12.58 -10.49
N SER A 462 -12.68 13.53 -9.57
CA SER A 462 -12.98 14.92 -9.94
C SER A 462 -11.84 15.53 -10.75
N SER A 463 -12.19 16.29 -11.79
CA SER A 463 -11.25 17.19 -12.46
C SER A 463 -11.09 18.51 -11.70
N ASN A 464 -10.02 19.24 -12.01
CA ASN A 464 -9.89 20.66 -11.64
C ASN A 464 -10.94 21.52 -12.36
N ASP A 465 -11.37 21.11 -13.54
CA ASP A 465 -12.46 21.74 -14.28
C ASP A 465 -13.80 21.32 -13.69
N LYS A 466 -14.54 22.32 -13.18
CA LYS A 466 -15.80 22.10 -12.47
C LYS A 466 -16.80 21.39 -13.38
N GLY A 467 -17.34 20.27 -12.91
CA GLY A 467 -18.34 19.48 -13.64
C GLY A 467 -17.76 18.32 -14.45
N TYR A 468 -16.43 18.22 -14.56
CA TYR A 468 -15.75 17.16 -15.29
C TYR A 468 -15.08 16.15 -14.35
N VAL A 469 -14.91 14.93 -14.85
CA VAL A 469 -14.25 13.83 -14.15
C VAL A 469 -13.24 13.13 -15.05
N PHE A 470 -12.25 12.51 -14.43
CA PHE A 470 -11.46 11.46 -15.06
C PHE A 470 -12.14 10.11 -14.85
N VAL A 471 -12.17 9.28 -15.89
CA VAL A 471 -12.67 7.91 -15.81
C VAL A 471 -11.48 6.97 -15.63
N LEU A 472 -11.15 6.68 -14.37
CA LEU A 472 -9.97 5.92 -13.96
C LEU A 472 -10.24 4.41 -14.00
N SER A 473 -9.34 3.65 -14.61
CA SER A 473 -9.37 2.19 -14.57
C SER A 473 -8.88 1.65 -13.23
N LYS A 474 -9.62 0.70 -12.65
CA LYS A 474 -9.15 -0.07 -11.49
C LYS A 474 -7.90 -0.92 -11.80
N TRP A 475 -7.76 -1.34 -13.06
CA TRP A 475 -6.73 -2.28 -13.48
C TRP A 475 -5.37 -1.59 -13.67
N SER A 476 -5.31 -0.59 -14.52
CA SER A 476 -4.06 0.08 -14.91
C SER A 476 -3.79 1.37 -14.15
N LEU A 477 -4.80 1.94 -13.47
CA LEU A 477 -4.79 3.32 -12.95
C LEU A 477 -4.64 4.40 -14.04
N ASN A 478 -4.73 4.01 -15.31
CA ASN A 478 -4.83 4.94 -16.42
C ASN A 478 -6.27 5.44 -16.56
N VAL A 479 -6.43 6.56 -17.28
CA VAL A 479 -7.72 7.20 -17.54
C VAL A 479 -8.14 6.99 -18.99
N LEU A 480 -9.44 7.13 -19.26
CA LEU A 480 -9.95 7.21 -20.63
C LEU A 480 -9.44 8.48 -21.32
N ASP A 481 -8.71 8.30 -22.41
CA ASP A 481 -8.03 9.36 -23.17
C ASP A 481 -8.50 9.36 -24.63
N VAL A 482 -8.92 10.51 -25.15
CA VAL A 482 -9.17 10.72 -26.58
C VAL A 482 -7.83 10.80 -27.31
N LYS A 483 -7.56 9.81 -28.15
CA LYS A 483 -6.26 9.64 -28.80
C LYS A 483 -5.83 10.87 -29.59
N TYR A 484 -4.64 11.39 -29.28
CA TYR A 484 -4.04 12.59 -29.89
C TYR A 484 -4.90 13.87 -29.82
N LYS A 485 -5.82 13.97 -28.85
CA LYS A 485 -6.72 15.14 -28.69
C LYS A 485 -7.58 15.45 -29.94
N LYS A 486 -7.83 14.45 -30.79
CA LYS A 486 -8.62 14.65 -32.02
C LYS A 486 -10.11 14.62 -31.69
N THR A 487 -10.86 15.62 -32.16
CA THR A 487 -12.32 15.73 -31.97
C THR A 487 -13.13 15.18 -33.15
N LYS A 488 -12.47 14.52 -34.10
CA LYS A 488 -13.12 13.95 -35.28
C LYS A 488 -14.01 12.77 -34.88
N ASN A 489 -15.22 12.70 -35.43
CA ASN A 489 -16.13 11.57 -35.28
C ASN A 489 -15.41 10.23 -35.59
N GLY A 490 -15.58 9.23 -34.72
CA GLY A 490 -14.91 7.94 -34.83
C GLY A 490 -13.47 7.91 -34.29
N THR A 491 -12.98 8.96 -33.64
CA THR A 491 -11.66 8.92 -32.97
C THR A 491 -11.72 7.93 -31.81
N LYS A 492 -10.75 7.02 -31.76
CA LYS A 492 -10.67 5.97 -30.74
C LYS A 492 -10.26 6.52 -29.38
N LEU A 493 -10.82 5.94 -28.33
CA LEU A 493 -10.29 6.09 -26.97
C LEU A 493 -9.12 5.13 -26.76
N GLN A 494 -8.25 5.53 -25.84
CA GLN A 494 -7.15 4.72 -25.34
C GLN A 494 -7.06 4.84 -23.83
N SER A 495 -6.49 3.83 -23.19
CA SER A 495 -6.02 3.89 -21.80
C SER A 495 -4.70 4.66 -21.79
N PHE A 496 -4.60 5.73 -21.01
CA PHE A 496 -3.36 6.51 -20.92
C PHE A 496 -3.17 7.03 -19.50
N HIS A 497 -1.93 7.14 -19.03
CA HIS A 497 -1.66 7.73 -17.72
C HIS A 497 -2.33 9.11 -17.58
N LYS A 498 -2.81 9.41 -16.38
CA LYS A 498 -3.43 10.70 -16.08
C LYS A 498 -2.39 11.81 -16.19
N LYS A 499 -2.62 12.78 -17.07
CA LYS A 499 -1.72 13.92 -17.27
C LYS A 499 -1.89 14.92 -16.14
N VAL A 500 -0.84 15.70 -15.85
CA VAL A 500 -0.87 16.78 -14.85
C VAL A 500 -1.19 18.14 -15.50
N ARG A 501 -1.01 18.26 -16.82
CA ARG A 501 -1.32 19.45 -17.62
C ARG A 501 -1.82 19.06 -19.00
N GLY A 502 -2.64 19.90 -19.60
CA GLY A 502 -3.21 19.63 -20.92
C GLY A 502 -4.06 18.35 -20.89
N THR A 503 -4.92 18.25 -19.89
CA THR A 503 -5.75 17.09 -19.54
C THR A 503 -7.08 17.08 -20.28
N GLU A 504 -7.39 18.07 -21.11
CA GLU A 504 -8.72 18.26 -21.71
C GLU A 504 -9.23 17.03 -22.49
N ASN A 505 -8.33 16.21 -23.02
CA ASN A 505 -8.67 15.00 -23.74
C ASN A 505 -8.89 13.77 -22.85
N GLN A 506 -8.79 13.92 -21.53
CA GLN A 506 -8.96 12.87 -20.51
C GLN A 506 -10.14 13.16 -19.57
N GLU A 507 -10.87 14.25 -19.84
CA GLU A 507 -11.89 14.79 -18.96
C GLU A 507 -13.28 14.69 -19.58
N TRP A 508 -14.24 14.28 -18.76
CA TRP A 508 -15.57 13.87 -19.18
C TRP A 508 -16.63 14.48 -18.27
N GLU A 509 -17.63 15.14 -18.84
CA GLU A 509 -18.88 15.46 -18.15
C GLU A 509 -19.76 14.21 -18.13
N VAL A 510 -20.23 13.81 -16.95
CA VAL A 510 -21.19 12.70 -16.79
C VAL A 510 -22.60 13.26 -16.74
N LYS A 511 -23.18 13.50 -17.90
CA LYS A 511 -24.52 14.07 -18.04
C LYS A 511 -25.58 12.99 -17.86
N LYS A 512 -26.52 13.22 -16.94
CA LYS A 512 -27.69 12.35 -16.78
C LYS A 512 -28.72 12.67 -17.88
N VAL A 513 -29.23 11.64 -18.55
CA VAL A 513 -30.23 11.73 -19.62
C VAL A 513 -31.53 11.04 -19.21
#